data_AF-A0A3M8CLA0-F1
#
_entry.id   AF-A0A3M8CLA0-F1
#
_cell.length_a   1.000
_cell.length_b   1.000
_cell.length_c   1.000
_cell.angle_alpha   90.00
_cell.angle_beta   90.00
_cell.angle_gamma   90.00
#
_symmetry.space_group_name_H-M   'P 1'
#
loop_
_entity.id
_entity.type
_entity.pdbx_description
1 polymer ?
#
loop_
_entity_poly.entity_id
_entity_poly.type
_entity_poly.pdbx_seq_one_letter_code
_entity_poly.pdbx_strand_id
1 'polypeptide(L)'
;MKKNRMGMALAALLSAALIGGCEAPSLGILDGKEGQTPPSTAADPTPGNDPSASETTSATPQESDDEKKPVNRPTLEETIQTVDGVPTVTNPDEYHVIVNKQRSLPADYIPADLVEPNVLFPYADKVEKRKLREAPAKALESLFAHAKQDGIELYAVSGYRSYRTQKSLYDTYVKTQGEAHAAAFSAVPGKSEHQTGLAMDVSGADSVTRLEQSFADTPEGQWLEKNCAQHGFIIRYPKGKEDITGYAYEPWHLRYVGQEIAEEITSKGITLEEYFSNSSPS
;
A
#
# COMPACT_ATOMS: atom_id res chain seq x y z
N MET A 1 38.00 43.87 41.32
CA MET A 1 37.17 43.81 42.54
C MET A 1 35.87 43.08 42.22
N LYS A 2 35.59 41.97 42.94
CA LYS A 2 34.28 41.36 43.34
C LYS A 2 33.13 41.35 42.30
N LYS A 3 32.37 40.27 42.06
CA LYS A 3 32.17 38.94 42.68
C LYS A 3 31.24 38.11 41.76
N ASN A 4 31.39 36.78 41.82
CA ASN A 4 30.47 35.72 41.37
C ASN A 4 28.98 35.95 41.71
N ARG A 5 28.11 35.29 40.92
CA ARG A 5 26.95 34.47 41.35
C ARG A 5 26.37 33.78 40.10
N MET A 6 26.77 32.56 39.74
CA MET A 6 26.24 31.27 40.23
C MET A 6 24.77 31.33 40.69
N GLY A 7 23.87 30.95 39.78
CA GLY A 7 22.46 30.68 40.02
C GLY A 7 22.16 29.24 39.62
N MET A 8 21.86 28.42 40.62
CA MET A 8 21.45 27.03 40.57
C MET A 8 19.92 27.00 40.65
N ALA A 9 19.26 26.36 39.69
CA ALA A 9 17.84 25.97 39.76
C ALA A 9 17.70 24.67 38.96
N LEU A 10 17.76 23.53 39.64
CA LEU A 10 16.62 22.75 40.15
C LEU A 10 15.93 21.94 39.03
N ALA A 11 16.09 20.62 39.16
CA ALA A 11 15.56 19.60 38.28
C ALA A 11 14.02 19.57 38.30
N ALA A 12 13.44 19.31 37.13
CA ALA A 12 12.14 18.68 36.99
C ALA A 12 12.23 17.67 35.82
N LEU A 13 12.51 16.41 36.17
CA LEU A 13 12.27 15.27 35.30
C LEU A 13 10.76 15.11 35.18
N LEU A 14 10.19 15.53 34.04
CA LEU A 14 8.82 15.19 33.67
C LEU A 14 8.89 14.01 32.70
N SER A 15 8.84 12.80 33.25
CA SER A 15 8.55 11.59 32.50
C SER A 15 7.07 11.61 32.10
N ALA A 16 6.78 12.11 30.90
CA ALA A 16 5.47 11.93 30.29
C ALA A 16 5.49 10.65 29.44
N ALA A 17 5.17 9.52 30.08
CA ALA A 17 4.77 8.31 29.36
C ALA A 17 3.36 8.55 28.80
N LEU A 18 3.28 9.04 27.57
CA LEU A 18 2.04 9.01 26.79
C LEU A 18 1.91 7.62 26.19
N ILE A 19 1.28 6.71 26.93
CA ILE A 19 0.67 5.51 26.34
C ILE A 19 -0.59 6.00 25.63
N GLY A 20 -0.42 6.54 24.44
CA GLY A 20 -1.50 6.84 23.52
C GLY A 20 -1.66 5.68 22.56
N GLY A 21 -2.45 4.67 22.93
CA GLY A 21 -2.99 3.73 21.96
C GLY A 21 -3.87 4.50 20.99
N CYS A 22 -3.38 4.73 19.77
CA CYS A 22 -4.21 5.22 18.68
C CYS A 22 -4.93 4.02 18.07
N GLU A 23 -6.12 3.70 18.59
CA GLU A 23 -7.11 2.99 17.79
C GLU A 23 -7.69 4.00 16.79
N ALA A 24 -7.45 3.76 15.50
CA ALA A 24 -8.17 4.45 14.44
C ALA A 24 -9.66 4.08 14.55
N PRO A 25 -10.59 5.04 14.44
CA PRO A 25 -12.01 4.72 14.46
C PRO A 25 -12.37 3.87 13.25
N SER A 26 -12.80 2.64 13.53
CA SER A 26 -13.39 1.69 12.58
C SER A 26 -14.54 2.36 11.80
N LEU A 27 -14.51 2.19 10.48
CA LEU A 27 -15.59 2.54 9.57
C LEU A 27 -16.78 1.58 9.79
N GLY A 28 -17.60 1.86 10.80
CA GLY A 28 -18.84 1.13 11.04
C GLY A 28 -19.97 1.60 10.14
N ILE A 29 -20.47 0.70 9.28
CA ILE A 29 -21.77 0.86 8.59
C ILE A 29 -22.77 -0.17 9.17
N LEU A 30 -23.95 0.38 9.42
CA LEU A 30 -25.18 -0.10 10.02
C LEU A 30 -25.66 -1.48 9.52
N ASP A 31 -26.08 -2.29 10.50
CA ASP A 31 -26.44 -3.71 10.46
C ASP A 31 -27.89 -3.98 9.97
N GLY A 32 -28.16 -5.20 9.47
CA GLY A 32 -29.46 -5.57 8.91
C GLY A 32 -29.67 -7.05 8.48
N LYS A 33 -29.70 -7.97 9.46
CA LYS A 33 -30.51 -9.22 9.56
C LYS A 33 -30.24 -10.48 8.71
N GLU A 34 -29.71 -11.48 9.45
CA GLU A 34 -29.96 -12.94 9.55
C GLU A 34 -30.84 -13.73 8.56
N GLY A 35 -30.38 -14.95 8.24
CA GLY A 35 -31.23 -16.09 7.82
C GLY A 35 -30.53 -17.38 7.32
N GLN A 36 -30.14 -18.27 8.27
CA GLN A 36 -30.14 -19.76 8.26
C GLN A 36 -29.63 -20.64 7.07
N THR A 37 -28.69 -21.55 7.40
CA THR A 37 -28.34 -22.85 6.75
C THR A 37 -29.24 -23.99 7.30
N PRO A 38 -29.08 -25.33 7.04
CA PRO A 38 -28.10 -26.15 6.25
C PRO A 38 -28.77 -27.35 5.49
N PRO A 39 -28.21 -28.58 5.29
CA PRO A 39 -26.85 -29.12 5.03
C PRO A 39 -26.76 -30.05 3.76
N SER A 40 -25.57 -30.56 3.37
CA SER A 40 -25.21 -32.02 3.34
C SER A 40 -24.00 -32.43 2.46
N THR A 41 -22.94 -32.94 3.13
CA THR A 41 -22.06 -34.13 2.88
C THR A 41 -21.45 -34.53 1.52
N ALA A 42 -20.11 -34.44 1.47
CA ALA A 42 -19.06 -35.47 1.24
C ALA A 42 -19.27 -36.69 0.31
N ALA A 43 -18.32 -36.93 -0.61
CA ALA A 43 -17.32 -38.02 -0.54
C ALA A 43 -16.40 -38.08 -1.79
N ASP A 44 -15.10 -38.22 -1.55
CA ASP A 44 -14.07 -38.72 -2.47
C ASP A 44 -13.91 -40.25 -2.22
N PRO A 45 -13.37 -41.06 -3.15
CA PRO A 45 -11.94 -41.37 -3.04
C PRO A 45 -11.18 -41.64 -4.37
N THR A 46 -9.90 -41.29 -4.37
CA THR A 46 -8.76 -41.84 -5.17
C THR A 46 -8.32 -43.22 -4.60
N PRO A 47 -7.42 -44.07 -5.18
CA PRO A 47 -6.17 -43.72 -5.89
C PRO A 47 -5.65 -44.70 -6.99
N GLY A 48 -4.54 -44.36 -7.65
CA GLY A 48 -3.80 -45.32 -8.48
C GLY A 48 -2.56 -44.79 -9.24
N ASN A 49 -1.41 -44.87 -8.56
CA ASN A 49 -0.05 -45.22 -9.01
C ASN A 49 0.66 -44.52 -10.21
N ASP A 50 1.78 -43.86 -9.86
CA ASP A 50 3.07 -43.78 -10.58
C ASP A 50 3.92 -45.05 -10.22
N PRO A 51 5.04 -45.47 -10.87
CA PRO A 51 6.20 -44.65 -11.26
C PRO A 51 6.84 -44.97 -12.63
N SER A 52 7.48 -43.99 -13.27
CA SER A 52 8.69 -44.30 -14.06
C SER A 52 9.64 -43.12 -14.21
N ALA A 53 10.83 -43.32 -13.66
CA ALA A 53 11.99 -42.45 -13.77
C ALA A 53 12.61 -42.50 -15.17
N SER A 54 13.12 -41.36 -15.63
CA SER A 54 14.30 -41.35 -16.49
C SER A 54 15.12 -40.09 -16.23
N GLU A 55 16.34 -40.32 -15.75
CA GLU A 55 17.42 -39.37 -15.61
C GLU A 55 17.79 -38.79 -16.98
N THR A 56 18.08 -37.49 -17.05
CA THR A 56 18.97 -36.90 -18.07
C THR A 56 19.51 -35.55 -17.57
N THR A 57 20.77 -35.60 -17.12
CA THR A 57 21.86 -34.62 -17.20
C THR A 57 21.66 -33.14 -16.82
N SER A 58 22.47 -32.76 -15.82
CA SER A 58 22.98 -31.41 -15.55
C SER A 58 23.35 -30.62 -16.81
N ALA A 59 22.83 -29.40 -16.88
CA ALA A 59 23.51 -28.28 -17.51
C ALA A 59 23.34 -27.07 -16.58
N THR A 60 24.42 -26.66 -15.92
CA THR A 60 24.51 -25.41 -15.16
C THR A 60 24.29 -24.23 -16.10
N PRO A 61 23.27 -23.37 -15.89
CA PRO A 61 23.20 -22.10 -16.58
C PRO A 61 24.27 -21.18 -15.99
N GLN A 62 25.24 -20.77 -16.81
CA GLN A 62 26.13 -19.66 -16.50
C GLN A 62 25.29 -18.41 -16.22
N GLU A 63 25.45 -17.85 -15.02
CA GLU A 63 25.08 -16.46 -14.73
C GLU A 63 25.86 -15.57 -15.71
N SER A 64 25.14 -15.04 -16.70
CA SER A 64 25.58 -13.87 -17.43
C SER A 64 25.35 -12.67 -16.52
N ASP A 65 26.44 -12.07 -16.02
CA ASP A 65 26.47 -10.70 -15.55
C ASP A 65 26.08 -9.79 -16.72
N ASP A 66 24.77 -9.66 -16.96
CA ASP A 66 24.22 -8.63 -17.81
C ASP A 66 24.16 -7.38 -16.94
N GLU A 67 25.24 -6.60 -17.00
CA GLU A 67 25.38 -5.28 -16.39
C GLU A 67 24.19 -4.43 -16.88
N LYS A 68 23.10 -4.40 -16.11
CA LYS A 68 21.88 -3.65 -16.42
C LYS A 68 22.28 -2.22 -16.77
N LYS A 69 22.14 -1.87 -18.05
CA LYS A 69 22.24 -0.47 -18.52
C LYS A 69 21.45 0.43 -17.57
N PRO A 70 21.97 1.62 -17.21
CA PRO A 70 21.26 2.53 -16.34
C PRO A 70 19.91 2.86 -16.98
N VAL A 71 18.83 2.39 -16.36
CA VAL A 71 17.48 2.78 -16.71
C VAL A 71 17.43 4.28 -16.46
N ASN A 72 17.18 5.07 -17.51
CA ASN A 72 16.98 6.51 -17.37
C ASN A 72 15.65 6.72 -16.60
N ARG A 73 15.75 6.92 -15.28
CA ARG A 73 14.62 7.12 -14.37
C ARG A 73 14.48 8.63 -14.15
N PRO A 74 13.31 9.23 -14.38
CA PRO A 74 13.14 10.66 -14.12
C PRO A 74 13.24 10.92 -12.62
N THR A 75 13.91 12.00 -12.25
CA THR A 75 13.99 12.49 -10.87
C THR A 75 12.64 13.00 -10.37
N LEU A 76 12.52 13.18 -9.06
CA LEU A 76 11.31 13.78 -8.47
C LEU A 76 11.11 15.21 -8.96
N GLU A 77 12.19 15.96 -9.13
CA GLU A 77 12.20 17.35 -9.57
C GLU A 77 11.73 17.51 -11.02
N GLU A 78 12.06 16.55 -11.89
CA GLU A 78 11.64 16.57 -13.31
C GLU A 78 10.15 16.25 -13.50
N THR A 79 9.52 15.63 -12.51
CA THR A 79 8.15 15.10 -12.61
C THR A 79 7.13 15.94 -11.84
N ILE A 80 7.46 17.18 -11.51
CA ILE A 80 6.60 18.10 -10.76
C ILE A 80 6.59 19.51 -11.35
N GLN A 81 5.42 20.14 -11.31
CA GLN A 81 5.21 21.53 -11.71
C GLN A 81 4.26 22.22 -10.73
N THR A 82 4.17 23.55 -10.77
CA THR A 82 3.17 24.28 -9.98
C THR A 82 1.96 24.61 -10.86
N VAL A 83 0.78 24.12 -10.47
CA VAL A 83 -0.51 24.44 -11.10
C VAL A 83 -1.37 25.13 -10.04
N ASP A 84 -1.76 26.38 -10.28
CA ASP A 84 -2.56 27.20 -9.34
C ASP A 84 -2.00 27.23 -7.91
N GLY A 85 -0.66 27.26 -7.78
CA GLY A 85 0.02 27.25 -6.48
C GLY A 85 0.14 25.87 -5.83
N VAL A 86 -0.33 24.80 -6.49
CA VAL A 86 -0.25 23.41 -6.00
C VAL A 86 0.87 22.66 -6.73
N PRO A 87 1.82 22.05 -6.00
CA PRO A 87 2.82 21.16 -6.60
C PRO A 87 2.13 19.90 -7.14
N THR A 88 2.10 19.79 -8.47
CA THR A 88 1.32 18.81 -9.23
C THR A 88 2.24 17.96 -10.11
N VAL A 89 2.05 16.65 -10.09
CA VAL A 89 2.83 15.71 -10.91
C VAL A 89 2.56 15.91 -12.40
N THR A 90 3.58 15.72 -13.23
CA THR A 90 3.49 15.86 -14.70
C THR A 90 3.26 14.54 -15.43
N ASN A 91 3.41 13.41 -14.72
CA ASN A 91 3.37 12.06 -15.26
C ASN A 91 2.27 11.19 -14.58
N PRO A 92 1.01 11.65 -14.47
CA PRO A 92 0.00 10.97 -13.66
C PRO A 92 -0.35 9.55 -14.16
N ASP A 93 -0.09 9.24 -15.43
CA ASP A 93 -0.37 7.93 -16.04
C ASP A 93 0.77 6.90 -15.89
N GLU A 94 1.94 7.31 -15.38
CA GLU A 94 3.07 6.42 -15.15
C GLU A 94 2.84 5.56 -13.89
N TYR A 95 3.17 4.27 -13.96
CA TYR A 95 3.04 3.36 -12.80
C TYR A 95 3.94 3.73 -11.63
N HIS A 96 4.99 4.50 -11.88
CA HIS A 96 5.94 4.96 -10.88
C HIS A 96 5.67 6.41 -10.42
N VAL A 97 4.51 7.01 -10.76
CA VAL A 97 4.14 8.35 -10.27
C VAL A 97 4.16 8.40 -8.74
N ILE A 98 4.78 9.43 -8.15
CA ILE A 98 4.81 9.60 -6.69
C ILE A 98 3.82 10.70 -6.31
N VAL A 99 2.80 10.28 -5.56
CA VAL A 99 1.75 11.12 -4.98
C VAL A 99 1.87 10.98 -3.47
N ASN A 100 2.03 12.10 -2.77
CA ASN A 100 2.24 12.10 -1.32
C ASN A 100 1.90 13.49 -0.73
N LYS A 101 2.28 13.76 0.52
CA LYS A 101 1.98 15.03 1.21
C LYS A 101 2.54 16.26 0.48
N GLN A 102 3.54 16.11 -0.39
CA GLN A 102 4.20 17.18 -1.14
C GLN A 102 3.79 17.22 -2.61
N ARG A 103 3.31 16.12 -3.19
CA ARG A 103 3.07 15.96 -4.63
C ARG A 103 1.62 15.58 -4.90
N SER A 104 0.89 16.42 -5.63
CA SER A 104 -0.53 16.24 -5.94
C SER A 104 -0.75 15.69 -7.36
N LEU A 105 -1.81 14.92 -7.55
CA LEU A 105 -2.44 14.71 -8.85
C LEU A 105 -3.27 15.94 -9.24
N PRO A 106 -3.51 16.14 -10.55
CA PRO A 106 -4.58 17.03 -11.01
C PRO A 106 -5.93 16.63 -10.41
N ALA A 107 -6.76 17.62 -10.07
CA ALA A 107 -8.03 17.39 -9.39
C ALA A 107 -9.05 16.62 -10.26
N ASP A 108 -8.93 16.73 -11.58
CA ASP A 108 -9.75 16.06 -12.59
C ASP A 108 -9.14 14.75 -13.09
N TYR A 109 -7.97 14.35 -12.58
CA TYR A 109 -7.33 13.10 -12.99
C TYR A 109 -8.17 11.88 -12.59
N ILE A 110 -8.54 11.11 -13.60
CA ILE A 110 -9.20 9.81 -13.50
C ILE A 110 -8.49 8.88 -14.50
N PRO A 111 -7.91 7.74 -14.05
CA PRO A 111 -7.32 6.80 -14.97
C PRO A 111 -8.33 6.27 -15.99
N ALA A 112 -7.92 6.18 -17.26
CA ALA A 112 -8.79 5.77 -18.36
C ALA A 112 -9.10 4.27 -18.38
N ASP A 113 -8.31 3.47 -17.68
CA ASP A 113 -8.25 2.00 -17.71
C ASP A 113 -8.71 1.34 -16.40
N LEU A 114 -9.61 2.00 -15.66
CA LEU A 114 -10.15 1.46 -14.41
C LEU A 114 -11.06 0.23 -14.64
N VAL A 115 -10.69 -0.90 -14.07
CA VAL A 115 -11.42 -2.17 -14.10
C VAL A 115 -11.58 -2.73 -12.69
N GLU A 116 -12.54 -3.63 -12.52
CA GLU A 116 -12.73 -4.39 -11.28
C GLU A 116 -11.95 -5.71 -11.38
N PRO A 117 -10.95 -5.97 -10.50
CA PRO A 117 -10.22 -7.23 -10.49
C PRO A 117 -11.12 -8.36 -9.98
N ASN A 118 -10.91 -9.56 -10.51
CA ASN A 118 -11.59 -10.78 -10.11
C ASN A 118 -10.97 -11.38 -8.83
N VAL A 119 -11.16 -10.68 -7.71
CA VAL A 119 -10.67 -11.07 -6.38
C VAL A 119 -11.79 -11.01 -5.33
N LEU A 120 -11.52 -11.56 -4.15
CA LEU A 120 -12.47 -11.47 -3.03
C LEU A 120 -12.56 -10.05 -2.50
N PHE A 121 -13.78 -9.59 -2.28
CA PHE A 121 -14.10 -8.35 -1.59
C PHE A 121 -15.11 -8.65 -0.48
N PRO A 122 -15.07 -7.91 0.64
CA PRO A 122 -15.95 -8.16 1.78
C PRO A 122 -17.35 -7.54 1.64
N TYR A 123 -17.67 -7.02 0.46
CA TYR A 123 -18.94 -6.39 0.13
C TYR A 123 -19.27 -6.68 -1.34
N ALA A 124 -20.56 -6.72 -1.68
CA ALA A 124 -21.01 -7.07 -3.04
C ALA A 124 -21.22 -5.86 -3.96
N ASP A 125 -21.34 -4.65 -3.39
CA ASP A 125 -21.68 -3.45 -4.16
C ASP A 125 -20.60 -3.06 -5.17
N LYS A 126 -21.02 -2.77 -6.41
CA LYS A 126 -20.13 -2.28 -7.48
C LYS A 126 -19.82 -0.80 -7.29
N VAL A 127 -18.80 -0.51 -6.48
CA VAL A 127 -18.36 0.84 -6.11
C VAL A 127 -16.95 1.15 -6.61
N GLU A 128 -16.59 2.43 -6.68
CA GLU A 128 -15.28 2.87 -7.22
C GLU A 128 -14.09 2.23 -6.50
N LYS A 129 -14.21 1.97 -5.19
CA LYS A 129 -13.17 1.32 -4.38
C LYS A 129 -12.95 -0.17 -4.69
N ARG A 130 -13.71 -0.76 -5.62
CA ARG A 130 -13.38 -2.08 -6.19
C ARG A 130 -12.46 -2.00 -7.39
N LYS A 131 -12.14 -0.80 -7.88
CA LYS A 131 -11.41 -0.65 -9.13
C LYS A 131 -9.92 -0.45 -8.93
N LEU A 132 -9.14 -0.90 -9.90
CA LEU A 132 -7.74 -0.57 -10.12
C LEU A 132 -7.55 -0.26 -11.61
N ARG A 133 -6.41 0.30 -11.99
CA ARG A 133 -5.98 0.28 -13.39
C ARG A 133 -5.78 -1.16 -13.87
N GLU A 134 -5.89 -1.40 -15.17
CA GLU A 134 -5.95 -2.75 -15.73
C GLU A 134 -4.73 -3.62 -15.38
N ALA A 135 -3.50 -3.10 -15.49
CA ALA A 135 -2.31 -3.87 -15.16
C ALA A 135 -2.21 -4.21 -13.65
N PRO A 136 -2.38 -3.26 -12.71
CA PRO A 136 -2.48 -3.60 -11.29
C PRO A 136 -3.62 -4.56 -10.96
N ALA A 137 -4.77 -4.48 -11.65
CA ALA A 137 -5.88 -5.41 -11.43
C ALA A 137 -5.47 -6.86 -11.74
N LYS A 138 -4.85 -7.10 -12.90
CA LYS A 138 -4.33 -8.43 -13.28
C LYS A 138 -3.23 -8.90 -12.35
N ALA A 139 -2.36 -7.99 -11.92
CA ALA A 139 -1.32 -8.30 -10.95
C ALA A 139 -1.90 -8.70 -9.58
N LEU A 140 -2.96 -8.02 -9.14
CA LEU A 140 -3.65 -8.34 -7.89
C LEU A 140 -4.33 -9.72 -7.97
N GLU A 141 -4.94 -10.05 -9.11
CA GLU A 141 -5.50 -11.39 -9.35
C GLU A 141 -4.42 -12.48 -9.25
N SER A 142 -3.25 -12.24 -9.84
CA SER A 142 -2.09 -13.14 -9.74
C SER A 142 -1.60 -13.29 -8.29
N LEU A 143 -1.49 -12.18 -7.56
CA LEU A 143 -1.11 -12.18 -6.14
C LEU A 143 -2.10 -13.00 -5.29
N PHE A 144 -3.40 -12.82 -5.50
CA PHE A 144 -4.44 -13.52 -4.73
C PHE A 144 -4.53 -15.01 -5.10
N ALA A 145 -4.31 -15.34 -6.37
CA ALA A 145 -4.23 -16.73 -6.81
C ALA A 145 -3.03 -17.44 -6.16
N HIS A 146 -1.88 -16.78 -6.08
CA HIS A 146 -0.69 -17.30 -5.42
C HIS A 146 -0.92 -17.44 -3.90
N ALA A 147 -1.51 -16.44 -3.24
CA ALA A 147 -1.88 -16.52 -1.83
C ALA A 147 -2.74 -17.76 -1.56
N LYS A 148 -3.76 -17.97 -2.39
CA LYS A 148 -4.66 -19.12 -2.26
C LYS A 148 -3.96 -20.46 -2.42
N GLN A 149 -2.97 -20.56 -3.31
CA GLN A 149 -2.14 -21.78 -3.46
C GLN A 149 -1.35 -22.10 -2.20
N ASP A 150 -0.92 -21.06 -1.48
CA ASP A 150 -0.21 -21.17 -0.19
C ASP A 150 -1.16 -21.28 1.02
N GLY A 151 -2.47 -21.40 0.79
CA GLY A 151 -3.48 -21.51 1.86
C GLY A 151 -3.77 -20.18 2.56
N ILE A 152 -3.42 -19.05 1.95
CA ILE A 152 -3.64 -17.69 2.44
C ILE A 152 -4.87 -17.10 1.74
N GLU A 153 -5.86 -16.65 2.51
CA GLU A 153 -7.06 -16.00 1.97
C GLU A 153 -7.00 -14.48 2.19
N LEU A 154 -7.00 -13.73 1.08
CA LEU A 154 -6.93 -12.28 1.08
C LEU A 154 -8.24 -11.66 0.60
N TYR A 155 -8.55 -10.48 1.13
CA TYR A 155 -9.69 -9.65 0.73
C TYR A 155 -9.21 -8.27 0.29
N ALA A 156 -9.60 -7.84 -0.91
CA ALA A 156 -9.44 -6.47 -1.35
C ALA A 156 -10.46 -5.57 -0.64
N VAL A 157 -10.01 -4.46 -0.04
CA VAL A 157 -10.84 -3.59 0.80
C VAL A 157 -11.10 -2.24 0.14
N SER A 158 -10.07 -1.58 -0.41
CA SER A 158 -10.21 -0.26 -1.04
C SER A 158 -9.13 0.02 -2.08
N GLY A 159 -9.53 0.03 -3.34
CA GLY A 159 -8.74 0.42 -4.51
C GLY A 159 -8.89 1.89 -4.87
N TYR A 160 -9.36 2.18 -6.08
CA TYR A 160 -9.50 3.53 -6.61
C TYR A 160 -10.46 4.40 -5.79
N ARG A 161 -10.05 5.65 -5.56
CA ARG A 161 -10.86 6.67 -4.89
C ARG A 161 -10.73 7.99 -5.63
N SER A 162 -11.85 8.51 -6.14
CA SER A 162 -11.81 9.76 -6.89
C SER A 162 -11.41 10.95 -6.01
N TYR A 163 -10.91 12.02 -6.64
CA TYR A 163 -10.63 13.29 -5.96
C TYR A 163 -11.85 13.79 -5.17
N ARG A 164 -13.05 13.68 -5.76
CA ARG A 164 -14.30 14.13 -5.14
C ARG A 164 -14.62 13.35 -3.87
N THR A 165 -14.49 12.02 -3.91
CA THR A 165 -14.67 11.17 -2.73
C THR A 165 -13.63 11.49 -1.65
N GLN A 166 -12.36 11.64 -2.03
CA GLN A 166 -11.31 12.01 -1.08
C GLN A 166 -11.58 13.39 -0.46
N LYS A 167 -12.11 14.35 -1.23
CA LYS A 167 -12.54 15.66 -0.72
C LYS A 167 -13.66 15.53 0.30
N SER A 168 -14.72 14.79 0.00
CA SER A 168 -15.81 14.59 0.95
C SER A 168 -15.34 13.91 2.25
N LEU A 169 -14.44 12.94 2.15
CA LEU A 169 -13.82 12.28 3.30
C LEU A 169 -13.00 13.27 4.13
N TYR A 170 -12.10 14.02 3.48
CA TYR A 170 -11.23 14.99 4.13
C TYR A 170 -12.03 16.10 4.81
N ASP A 171 -13.01 16.69 4.12
CA ASP A 171 -13.89 17.74 4.67
C ASP A 171 -14.64 17.22 5.92
N THR A 172 -15.04 15.95 5.94
CA THR A 172 -15.69 15.32 7.09
C THR A 172 -14.73 15.21 8.28
N TYR A 173 -13.48 14.83 8.06
CA TYR A 173 -12.47 14.80 9.12
C TYR A 173 -12.13 16.20 9.63
N VAL A 174 -11.97 17.18 8.74
CA VAL A 174 -11.75 18.59 9.15
C VAL A 174 -12.89 19.07 10.04
N LYS A 175 -14.14 18.79 9.66
CA LYS A 175 -15.32 19.18 10.43
C LYS A 175 -15.41 18.51 11.79
N THR A 176 -14.99 17.25 11.90
CA THR A 176 -15.17 16.44 13.12
C THR A 176 -13.97 16.43 14.06
N GLN A 177 -12.75 16.61 13.53
CA GLN A 177 -11.49 16.41 14.25
C GLN A 177 -10.52 17.60 14.09
N GLY A 178 -10.84 18.58 13.23
CA GLY A 178 -10.00 19.73 12.95
C GLY A 178 -8.99 19.49 11.84
N GLU A 179 -8.54 20.57 11.21
CA GLU A 179 -7.70 20.52 10.00
C GLU A 179 -6.34 19.87 10.23
N ALA A 180 -5.63 20.25 11.31
CA ALA A 180 -4.32 19.70 11.62
C ALA A 180 -4.37 18.17 11.84
N HIS A 181 -5.42 17.68 12.49
CA HIS A 181 -5.62 16.25 12.70
C HIS A 181 -5.99 15.55 11.39
N ALA A 182 -6.94 16.12 10.63
CA ALA A 182 -7.33 15.57 9.33
C ALA A 182 -6.15 15.45 8.36
N ALA A 183 -5.27 16.47 8.31
CA ALA A 183 -4.08 16.46 7.45
C ALA A 183 -3.01 15.43 7.86
N ALA A 184 -2.97 15.05 9.14
CA ALA A 184 -2.05 14.02 9.63
C ALA A 184 -2.53 12.63 9.19
N PHE A 185 -3.80 12.28 9.43
CA PHE A 185 -4.33 10.93 9.25
C PHE A 185 -5.00 10.66 7.90
N SER A 186 -5.43 11.71 7.20
CA SER A 186 -6.08 11.59 5.89
C SER A 186 -5.26 12.33 4.82
N ALA A 187 -5.21 11.76 3.62
CA ALA A 187 -4.63 12.46 2.49
C ALA A 187 -5.50 13.68 2.12
N VAL A 188 -4.85 14.83 1.91
CA VAL A 188 -5.50 15.98 1.26
C VAL A 188 -5.95 15.56 -0.15
N PRO A 189 -7.08 16.04 -0.67
CA PRO A 189 -7.52 15.71 -2.03
C PRO A 189 -6.44 15.99 -3.07
N GLY A 190 -6.22 15.05 -3.99
CA GLY A 190 -5.10 15.08 -4.95
C GLY A 190 -3.81 14.44 -4.41
N LYS A 191 -3.67 14.26 -3.10
CA LYS A 191 -2.46 13.69 -2.46
C LYS A 191 -2.64 12.25 -1.96
N SER A 192 -3.71 11.59 -2.39
CA SER A 192 -3.98 10.18 -2.09
C SER A 192 -3.55 9.30 -3.25
N GLU A 193 -2.77 8.26 -2.98
CA GLU A 193 -2.41 7.28 -4.00
C GLU A 193 -3.62 6.51 -4.54
N HIS A 194 -4.71 6.37 -3.78
CA HIS A 194 -5.92 5.71 -4.29
C HIS A 194 -6.48 6.39 -5.55
N GLN A 195 -6.25 7.70 -5.74
CA GLN A 195 -6.68 8.38 -6.97
C GLN A 195 -5.89 7.92 -8.22
N THR A 196 -4.70 7.34 -8.06
CA THR A 196 -3.93 6.78 -9.18
C THR A 196 -4.54 5.49 -9.74
N GLY A 197 -5.38 4.79 -8.95
CA GLY A 197 -5.82 3.43 -9.27
C GLY A 197 -4.69 2.38 -9.24
N LEU A 198 -3.54 2.71 -8.62
CA LEU A 198 -2.39 1.82 -8.44
C LEU A 198 -2.28 1.29 -6.99
N ALA A 199 -3.10 1.79 -6.08
CA ALA A 199 -3.10 1.42 -4.67
C ALA A 199 -4.31 0.52 -4.35
N MET A 200 -4.08 -0.53 -3.55
CA MET A 200 -5.11 -1.41 -3.01
C MET A 200 -4.84 -1.69 -1.53
N ASP A 201 -5.82 -1.39 -0.69
CA ASP A 201 -5.86 -1.88 0.68
C ASP A 201 -6.32 -3.33 0.72
N VAL A 202 -5.61 -4.19 1.45
CA VAL A 202 -5.91 -5.63 1.59
C VAL A 202 -6.05 -6.02 3.06
N SER A 203 -6.96 -6.95 3.37
CA SER A 203 -7.09 -7.58 4.69
C SER A 203 -7.05 -9.10 4.61
N GLY A 204 -6.89 -9.77 5.75
CA GLY A 204 -6.98 -11.23 5.88
C GLY A 204 -8.37 -11.72 6.26
N ALA A 205 -8.53 -13.04 6.38
CA ALA A 205 -9.82 -13.68 6.67
C ALA A 205 -10.28 -13.50 8.13
N ASP A 206 -9.35 -13.41 9.08
CA ASP A 206 -9.67 -13.26 10.51
C ASP A 206 -10.19 -11.86 10.88
N SER A 207 -9.94 -10.88 10.02
CA SER A 207 -10.20 -9.47 10.29
C SER A 207 -10.65 -8.74 9.02
N VAL A 208 -11.59 -9.36 8.31
CA VAL A 208 -12.19 -8.85 7.08
C VAL A 208 -12.58 -7.37 7.25
N THR A 209 -12.02 -6.48 6.43
CA THR A 209 -12.14 -4.99 6.45
C THR A 209 -11.28 -4.20 7.45
N ARG A 210 -10.60 -4.83 8.41
CA ARG A 210 -9.74 -4.09 9.35
C ARG A 210 -8.41 -3.75 8.71
N LEU A 211 -8.15 -2.45 8.59
CA LEU A 211 -6.91 -1.88 8.05
C LEU A 211 -6.12 -1.28 9.22
N GLU A 212 -5.33 -2.12 9.88
CA GLU A 212 -4.61 -1.78 11.11
C GLU A 212 -3.20 -2.38 11.10
N GLN A 213 -2.29 -1.82 11.91
CA GLN A 213 -0.89 -2.27 11.96
C GLN A 213 -0.76 -3.73 12.44
N SER A 214 -1.72 -4.22 13.22
CA SER A 214 -1.80 -5.61 13.66
C SER A 214 -1.93 -6.60 12.50
N PHE A 215 -2.32 -6.15 11.30
CA PHE A 215 -2.31 -6.97 10.10
C PHE A 215 -0.92 -7.54 9.80
N ALA A 216 0.16 -6.81 10.11
CA ALA A 216 1.54 -7.28 9.94
C ALA A 216 1.86 -8.55 10.74
N ASP A 217 1.13 -8.80 11.83
CA ASP A 217 1.35 -9.95 12.71
C ASP A 217 0.52 -11.18 12.29
N THR A 218 -0.36 -11.02 11.30
CA THR A 218 -1.20 -12.12 10.77
C THR A 218 -0.43 -12.98 9.75
N PRO A 219 -0.83 -14.24 9.52
CA PRO A 219 -0.29 -15.05 8.44
C PRO A 219 -0.36 -14.36 7.08
N GLU A 220 -1.49 -13.69 6.79
CA GLU A 220 -1.73 -12.96 5.54
C GLU A 220 -0.78 -11.77 5.36
N GLY A 221 -0.60 -10.95 6.40
CA GLY A 221 0.31 -9.80 6.36
C GLY A 221 1.76 -10.21 6.19
N GLN A 222 2.21 -11.23 6.94
CA GLN A 222 3.56 -11.78 6.82
C GLN A 222 3.80 -12.44 5.45
N TRP A 223 2.77 -13.06 4.87
CA TRP A 223 2.85 -13.62 3.53
C TRP A 223 2.94 -12.51 2.49
N LEU A 224 2.14 -11.45 2.60
CA LEU A 224 2.16 -10.32 1.67
C LEU A 224 3.51 -9.61 1.67
N GLU A 225 4.10 -9.34 2.84
CA GLU A 225 5.42 -8.69 2.94
C GLU A 225 6.49 -9.44 2.14
N LYS A 226 6.43 -10.78 2.12
CA LYS A 226 7.38 -11.65 1.41
C LYS A 226 7.09 -11.80 -0.08
N ASN A 227 5.81 -11.74 -0.48
CA ASN A 227 5.37 -12.19 -1.79
C ASN A 227 4.81 -11.09 -2.70
N CYS A 228 4.52 -9.88 -2.20
CA CYS A 228 3.88 -8.86 -3.02
C CYS A 228 4.79 -8.31 -4.14
N ALA A 229 6.12 -8.28 -3.91
CA ALA A 229 7.10 -7.71 -4.83
C ALA A 229 7.19 -8.41 -6.19
N GLN A 230 7.17 -9.75 -6.19
CA GLN A 230 7.16 -10.56 -7.43
C GLN A 230 5.90 -10.35 -8.29
N HIS A 231 4.83 -9.79 -7.72
CA HIS A 231 3.62 -9.40 -8.45
C HIS A 231 3.59 -7.90 -8.78
N GLY A 232 4.69 -7.17 -8.54
CA GLY A 232 4.81 -5.75 -8.85
C GLY A 232 4.23 -4.79 -7.82
N PHE A 233 3.93 -5.27 -6.61
CA PHE A 233 3.46 -4.45 -5.51
C PHE A 233 4.55 -4.27 -4.43
N ILE A 234 4.53 -3.12 -3.77
CA ILE A 234 5.30 -2.87 -2.55
C ILE A 234 4.36 -2.60 -1.38
N ILE A 235 4.81 -2.89 -0.16
CA ILE A 235 4.22 -2.29 1.05
C ILE A 235 4.62 -0.81 1.06
N ARG A 236 3.68 0.07 0.75
CA ARG A 236 3.99 1.45 0.37
C ARG A 236 4.58 2.29 1.50
N TYR A 237 4.06 2.06 2.71
CA TYR A 237 4.41 2.80 3.91
C TYR A 237 5.01 1.83 4.92
N PRO A 238 6.31 1.49 4.79
CA PRO A 238 6.99 0.57 5.69
C PRO A 238 7.31 1.23 7.05
N LYS A 239 7.48 0.39 8.07
CA LYS A 239 7.78 0.83 9.44
C LYS A 239 9.11 1.56 9.54
N GLY A 240 9.16 2.69 10.24
CA GLY A 240 10.38 3.47 10.45
C GLY A 240 10.77 4.37 9.26
N LYS A 241 9.86 4.56 8.29
CA LYS A 241 10.05 5.43 7.11
C LYS A 241 9.02 6.56 7.06
N GLU A 242 8.43 6.91 8.19
CA GLU A 242 7.41 7.94 8.34
C GLU A 242 7.96 9.33 7.96
N ASP A 243 9.22 9.61 8.32
CA ASP A 243 9.89 10.89 7.98
C ASP A 243 10.12 11.07 6.48
N ILE A 244 10.11 9.98 5.71
CA ILE A 244 10.32 10.00 4.26
C ILE A 244 8.98 10.04 3.53
N THR A 245 8.07 9.13 3.89
CA THR A 245 6.78 8.97 3.19
C THR A 245 5.72 9.97 3.65
N GLY A 246 5.82 10.46 4.88
CA GLY A 246 4.82 11.31 5.52
C GLY A 246 3.57 10.55 6.01
N TYR A 247 3.61 9.22 6.05
CA TYR A 247 2.53 8.35 6.52
C TYR A 247 3.06 7.35 7.56
N ALA A 248 2.18 6.95 8.49
CA ALA A 248 2.48 5.90 9.46
C ALA A 248 2.70 4.55 8.77
N TYR A 249 3.20 3.55 9.50
CA TYR A 249 3.25 2.19 8.99
C TYR A 249 1.85 1.67 8.61
N GLU A 250 1.69 1.22 7.36
CA GLU A 250 0.45 0.65 6.81
C GLU A 250 0.73 -0.69 6.10
N PRO A 251 0.78 -1.81 6.82
CA PRO A 251 1.07 -3.13 6.24
C PRO A 251 0.03 -3.62 5.22
N TRP A 252 -1.15 -3.02 5.19
CA TRP A 252 -2.24 -3.39 4.29
C TRP A 252 -2.20 -2.65 2.94
N HIS A 253 -1.48 -1.53 2.84
CA HIS A 253 -1.53 -0.63 1.69
C HIS A 253 -0.51 -1.08 0.63
N LEU A 254 -1.01 -1.78 -0.40
CA LEU A 254 -0.20 -2.21 -1.53
C LEU A 254 -0.16 -1.12 -2.60
N ARG A 255 1.04 -0.83 -3.12
CA ARG A 255 1.24 0.09 -4.25
C ARG A 255 1.87 -0.65 -5.43
N TYR A 256 1.20 -0.65 -6.58
CA TYR A 256 1.75 -1.19 -7.82
C TYR A 256 2.76 -0.22 -8.44
N VAL A 257 3.93 -0.75 -8.80
CA VAL A 257 5.03 -0.04 -9.49
C VAL A 257 5.65 -0.87 -10.61
N GLY A 258 5.11 -2.06 -10.89
CA GLY A 258 5.71 -3.04 -11.78
C GLY A 258 6.75 -3.90 -11.07
N GLN A 259 6.98 -5.12 -11.60
CA GLN A 259 7.77 -6.16 -10.94
C GLN A 259 9.22 -5.73 -10.66
N GLU A 260 9.91 -5.21 -11.67
CA GLU A 260 11.33 -4.85 -11.53
C GLU A 260 11.57 -3.78 -10.44
N ILE A 261 10.74 -2.72 -10.42
CA ILE A 261 10.84 -1.66 -9.41
C ILE A 261 10.49 -2.22 -8.02
N ALA A 262 9.43 -3.02 -7.93
CA ALA A 262 8.98 -3.59 -6.66
C ALA A 262 10.05 -4.51 -6.03
N GLU A 263 10.67 -5.38 -6.83
CA GLU A 263 11.76 -6.25 -6.38
C GLU A 263 13.00 -5.47 -5.94
N GLU A 264 13.40 -4.42 -6.66
CA GLU A 264 14.54 -3.58 -6.29
C GLU A 264 14.27 -2.78 -5.01
N ILE A 265 13.07 -2.23 -4.84
CA ILE A 265 12.65 -1.52 -3.63
C ILE A 265 12.66 -2.46 -2.42
N THR A 266 12.02 -3.61 -2.55
CA THR A 266 11.88 -4.59 -1.47
C THR A 266 13.25 -5.18 -1.07
N SER A 267 14.08 -5.56 -2.04
CA SER A 267 15.42 -6.11 -1.75
C SER A 267 16.36 -5.13 -1.05
N LYS A 268 16.22 -3.82 -1.33
CA LYS A 268 17.01 -2.76 -0.70
C LYS A 268 16.42 -2.26 0.61
N GLY A 269 15.16 -2.60 0.94
CA GLY A 269 14.46 -2.07 2.11
C GLY A 269 14.27 -0.54 2.06
N ILE A 270 14.06 0.00 0.86
CA ILE A 270 13.88 1.43 0.63
C ILE A 270 12.41 1.77 0.31
N THR A 271 12.10 3.04 0.26
CA THR A 271 10.80 3.58 -0.15
C THR A 271 10.80 3.91 -1.65
N LEU A 272 9.60 4.16 -2.21
CA LEU A 272 9.46 4.65 -3.58
C LEU A 272 10.11 6.04 -3.74
N GLU A 273 10.01 6.90 -2.73
CA GLU A 273 10.73 8.18 -2.69
C GLU A 273 12.25 8.00 -2.79
N GLU A 274 12.84 7.14 -1.96
CA GLU A 274 14.29 6.85 -1.97
C GLU A 274 14.74 6.25 -3.30
N TYR A 275 13.91 5.42 -3.94
CA TYR A 275 14.20 4.83 -5.25
C TYR A 275 14.39 5.91 -6.34
N PHE A 276 13.52 6.91 -6.38
CA PHE A 276 13.56 7.97 -7.39
C PHE A 276 14.44 9.17 -7.00
N SER A 277 14.76 9.35 -5.72
CA SER A 277 15.67 10.40 -5.24
C SER A 277 17.15 10.08 -5.51
N ASN A 278 17.50 8.79 -5.58
CA ASN A 278 18.87 8.33 -5.84
C ASN A 278 19.21 8.22 -7.34
N SER A 279 18.33 8.67 -8.23
CA SER A 279 18.59 8.79 -9.66
C SER A 279 19.53 9.98 -9.88
N SER A 280 20.81 9.73 -10.17
CA SER A 280 21.70 10.82 -10.55
C SER A 280 21.22 11.41 -11.88
N PRO A 281 21.12 12.74 -12.03
CA PRO A 281 20.88 13.34 -13.34
C PRO A 281 22.01 12.92 -14.28
N SER A 282 21.65 12.47 -15.48
CA SER A 282 22.60 12.16 -16.54
C SER A 282 23.14 13.42 -17.20
#